data_AF-A0A928I437-F1
#
_entry.id   AF-A0A928I437-F1
#
_cell.length_a   1.000
_cell.length_b   1.000
_cell.length_c   1.000
_cell.angle_alpha   90.00
_cell.angle_beta   90.00
_cell.angle_gamma   90.00
#
_symmetry.space_group_name_H-M   'P 1'
#
loop_
_entity.id
_entity.type
_entity.pdbx_description
1 polymer ?
#
loop_
_entity_poly.entity_id
_entity_poly.type
_entity_poly.pdbx_seq_one_letter_code
_entity_poly.pdbx_strand_id
1 'polypeptide(L)'
;MKKWYDDYDKLDLLGGKISFILEDDEDMIEIYYKDGMLIDVGYIERMHSYFITVVSSDTADGWKQPVEEVKVEDKTVLADKIQETIYKYRR
;
A
#
# COMPACT_ATOMS: atom_id res chain seq x y z
N MET A 1 -12.71 -12.16 17.16
CA MET A 1 -11.58 -12.68 16.36
C MET A 1 -11.02 -11.48 15.62
N LYS A 2 -9.74 -11.15 15.81
CA LYS A 2 -9.09 -10.03 15.12
C LYS A 2 -9.02 -10.37 13.62
N LYS A 3 -9.47 -9.48 12.75
CA LYS A 3 -9.27 -9.64 11.30
C LYS A 3 -7.86 -9.17 10.96
N TRP A 4 -7.24 -9.77 9.95
CA TRP A 4 -5.87 -9.45 9.56
C TRP A 4 -5.69 -7.97 9.18
N TYR A 5 -6.76 -7.32 8.69
CA TYR A 5 -6.73 -5.92 8.28
C TYR A 5 -7.06 -4.90 9.38
N ASP A 6 -7.38 -5.33 10.61
CA ASP A 6 -7.79 -4.43 11.69
C ASP A 6 -6.71 -3.38 12.05
N ASP A 7 -5.45 -3.62 11.71
CA ASP A 7 -4.36 -2.66 11.92
C ASP A 7 -4.29 -1.60 10.82
N TYR A 8 -4.73 -1.92 9.61
CA TYR A 8 -4.75 -1.00 8.47
C TYR A 8 -6.01 -0.12 8.44
N ASP A 9 -7.12 -0.58 9.01
CA ASP A 9 -8.35 0.21 9.20
C ASP A 9 -8.14 1.48 10.05
N LYS A 10 -7.02 1.55 10.79
CA LYS A 10 -6.67 2.69 11.66
C LYS A 10 -5.81 3.75 10.96
N LEU A 11 -5.39 3.49 9.72
CA LEU A 11 -4.56 4.43 8.96
C LEU A 11 -5.33 5.72 8.71
N ASP A 12 -4.66 6.86 8.90
CA ASP A 12 -5.15 8.14 8.40
C ASP A 12 -4.88 8.22 6.91
N LEU A 13 -5.90 7.90 6.11
CA LEU A 13 -5.81 7.82 4.65
C LEU A 13 -5.78 9.20 3.97
N LEU A 14 -5.93 10.32 4.70
CA LEU A 14 -5.93 11.67 4.13
C LEU A 14 -6.83 11.83 2.88
N GLY A 15 -8.03 11.23 2.96
CA GLY A 15 -9.03 11.26 1.88
C GLY A 15 -8.91 10.16 0.83
N GLY A 16 -7.97 9.22 0.99
CA GLY A 16 -7.89 7.99 0.22
C GLY A 16 -8.99 6.98 0.57
N LYS A 17 -9.26 6.05 -0.35
CA LYS A 17 -10.18 4.92 -0.14
C LYS A 17 -9.39 3.62 -0.15
N ILE A 18 -9.40 2.91 0.97
CA ILE A 18 -8.74 1.61 1.14
C ILE A 18 -9.60 0.46 0.62
N SER A 19 -8.95 -0.53 0.01
CA SER A 19 -9.49 -1.82 -0.39
C SER A 19 -8.61 -2.92 0.19
N PHE A 20 -9.22 -3.97 0.74
CA PHE A 20 -8.53 -5.16 1.24
C PHE A 20 -8.90 -6.33 0.34
N ILE A 21 -7.89 -7.01 -0.19
CA ILE A 21 -8.08 -8.05 -1.19
C ILE A 21 -7.86 -9.42 -0.54
N LEU A 22 -6.60 -9.78 -0.27
CA LEU A 22 -6.24 -11.04 0.38
C LEU A 22 -4.98 -10.87 1.22
N GLU A 23 -4.94 -11.49 2.40
CA GLU A 23 -3.76 -11.45 3.29
C GLU A 23 -2.55 -12.09 2.61
N ASP A 24 -1.42 -11.39 2.61
CA ASP A 24 -0.14 -11.84 2.07
C ASP A 24 -0.19 -12.24 0.57
N ASP A 25 -1.03 -11.55 -0.21
CA ASP A 25 -1.11 -11.64 -1.68
C ASP A 25 -0.25 -10.54 -2.36
N GLU A 26 0.08 -10.71 -3.64
CA GLU A 26 0.78 -9.71 -4.46
C GLU A 26 0.01 -8.38 -4.53
N ASP A 27 -1.31 -8.40 -4.40
CA ASP A 27 -2.16 -7.21 -4.26
C ASP A 27 -2.92 -7.28 -2.91
N MET A 28 -2.27 -7.06 -1.77
CA MET A 28 -2.88 -7.22 -0.43
C MET A 28 -3.80 -6.05 -0.05
N ILE A 29 -3.33 -4.81 -0.28
CA ILE A 29 -4.04 -3.57 0.06
C ILE A 29 -3.86 -2.57 -1.07
N GLU A 30 -4.95 -1.90 -1.44
CA GLU A 30 -4.90 -0.76 -2.35
C GLU A 30 -5.51 0.48 -1.72
N ILE A 31 -4.87 1.64 -1.89
CA ILE A 31 -5.38 2.94 -1.40
C ILE A 31 -5.48 3.91 -2.58
N TYR A 32 -6.71 4.19 -2.99
CA TYR A 32 -7.01 5.04 -4.15
C TYR A 32 -7.28 6.49 -3.74
N TYR A 33 -6.73 7.42 -4.49
CA TYR A 33 -6.96 8.86 -4.33
C TYR A 33 -7.73 9.44 -5.53
N LYS A 34 -8.47 10.53 -5.29
CA LYS A 34 -9.33 11.16 -6.30
C LYS A 34 -8.57 11.74 -7.51
N ASP A 35 -7.30 12.05 -7.34
CA ASP A 35 -6.42 12.54 -8.42
C ASP A 35 -5.84 11.41 -9.28
N GLY A 36 -6.19 10.15 -8.99
CA GLY A 36 -5.74 8.98 -9.72
C GLY A 36 -4.54 8.28 -9.10
N MET A 37 -3.88 8.88 -8.10
CA MET A 37 -2.78 8.22 -7.39
C MET A 37 -3.27 6.96 -6.68
N LEU A 38 -2.42 5.93 -6.68
CA LEU A 38 -2.64 4.66 -5.99
C LEU A 38 -1.41 4.32 -5.15
N ILE A 39 -1.65 3.90 -3.91
CA ILE A 39 -0.65 3.18 -3.10
C ILE A 39 -1.12 1.73 -3.07
N ASP A 40 -0.33 0.87 -3.68
CA ASP A 40 -0.51 -0.57 -3.67
C ASP A 40 0.45 -1.21 -2.64
N VAL A 41 -0.01 -2.26 -1.97
CA VAL A 41 0.77 -3.02 -1.00
C VAL A 41 0.63 -4.49 -1.30
N GLY A 42 1.74 -5.13 -1.64
CA GLY A 42 1.81 -6.53 -2.04
C GLY A 42 2.84 -7.32 -1.26
N TYR A 43 2.62 -8.62 -1.08
CA TYR A 43 3.61 -9.57 -0.58
C TYR A 43 4.17 -10.41 -1.72
N ILE A 44 5.48 -10.36 -1.90
CA ILE A 44 6.18 -11.16 -2.92
C ILE A 44 6.84 -12.36 -2.25
N GLU A 45 6.21 -13.53 -2.36
CA GLU A 45 6.61 -14.76 -1.66
C GLU A 45 8.08 -15.13 -1.92
N ARG A 46 8.53 -15.09 -3.18
CA ARG A 46 9.92 -15.40 -3.56
C ARG A 46 10.97 -14.48 -2.91
N MET A 47 10.57 -13.29 -2.47
CA MET A 47 11.45 -12.30 -1.81
C MET A 47 11.25 -12.27 -0.31
N HIS A 48 10.22 -12.96 0.21
CA HIS A 48 9.76 -12.87 1.59
C HIS A 48 9.64 -11.43 2.07
N SER A 49 8.96 -10.58 1.30
CA SER A 49 8.89 -9.15 1.59
C SER A 49 7.61 -8.53 1.07
N TYR A 50 7.13 -7.53 1.80
CA TYR A 50 6.10 -6.63 1.33
C TYR A 50 6.72 -5.51 0.53
N PHE A 51 5.95 -4.99 -0.43
CA PHE A 51 6.29 -3.83 -1.22
C PHE A 51 5.15 -2.84 -1.11
N ILE A 52 5.47 -1.59 -0.80
CA ILE A 52 4.55 -0.46 -0.89
C ILE A 52 4.91 0.28 -2.17
N THR A 53 4.05 0.22 -3.17
CA THR A 53 4.27 0.81 -4.50
C THR A 53 3.38 2.02 -4.66
N VAL A 54 3.97 3.18 -4.93
CA VAL A 54 3.23 4.42 -5.21
C VAL A 54 3.24 4.64 -6.71
N VAL A 55 2.07 4.69 -7.33
CA VAL A 55 1.92 5.07 -8.75
C VAL A 55 1.11 6.35 -8.88
N SER A 56 1.51 7.20 -9.81
CA SER A 56 0.87 8.50 -10.06
C SER A 56 -0.51 8.38 -10.70
N SER A 57 -0.76 7.26 -11.39
CA SER A 57 -2.05 6.87 -11.94
C SER A 57 -2.14 5.35 -12.04
N ASP A 58 -3.31 4.78 -11.78
CA ASP A 58 -3.58 3.36 -12.00
C ASP A 58 -3.79 3.07 -13.50
N THR A 59 -2.69 3.14 -14.25
CA THR A 59 -2.61 2.84 -15.68
C THR A 59 -1.33 2.08 -15.97
N ALA A 60 -1.30 1.34 -17.08
CA ALA A 60 -0.10 0.60 -17.48
C ALA A 60 1.17 1.47 -17.57
N ASP A 61 1.05 2.76 -17.89
CA ASP A 61 2.20 3.67 -17.93
C ASP A 61 2.61 4.14 -16.52
N GLY A 62 1.66 4.35 -15.61
CA GLY A 62 1.95 4.64 -14.20
C GLY A 62 2.72 3.48 -13.54
N TRP A 63 2.31 2.25 -13.82
CA TRP A 63 2.96 1.04 -13.30
C TRP A 63 4.35 0.75 -13.89
N LYS A 64 4.65 1.25 -15.11
CA LYS A 64 6.01 1.17 -15.68
C LYS A 64 7.00 2.10 -14.99
N GLN A 65 6.50 3.17 -14.36
CA GLN A 65 7.32 4.19 -13.70
C GLN A 65 6.71 4.53 -12.33
N PRO A 66 6.80 3.62 -11.35
CA PRO A 66 6.38 3.91 -9.99
C PRO A 66 7.10 5.16 -9.47
N VAL A 67 6.35 5.96 -8.72
CA VAL A 67 6.87 7.15 -8.03
C VAL A 67 7.80 6.73 -6.89
N GLU A 68 7.47 5.64 -6.22
CA GLU A 68 8.29 5.03 -5.16
C GLU A 68 7.93 3.56 -4.99
N GLU A 69 8.93 2.78 -4.58
CA GLU A 69 8.75 1.42 -4.09
C GLU A 69 9.49 1.28 -2.75
N VAL A 70 8.79 0.87 -1.70
CA VAL A 70 9.36 0.63 -0.36
C VAL A 70 9.28 -0.85 -0.05
N LYS A 71 10.44 -1.48 0.10
CA LYS A 71 10.54 -2.87 0.58
C LYS A 71 10.40 -2.92 2.10
N VAL A 72 9.53 -3.79 2.62
CA VAL A 72 9.33 -4.04 4.04
C VAL A 72 9.42 -5.54 4.33
N GLU A 73 10.43 -5.96 5.08
CA GLU A 73 10.65 -7.38 5.41
C GLU A 73 9.88 -7.83 6.66
N ASP A 74 9.58 -6.89 7.57
CA ASP A 74 8.90 -7.16 8.83
C ASP A 74 7.44 -6.66 8.77
N LYS A 75 6.48 -7.59 8.75
CA LYS A 75 5.03 -7.28 8.72
C LYS A 75 4.61 -6.41 9.91
N THR A 76 5.30 -6.50 11.05
CA THR A 76 4.91 -5.77 12.28
C THR A 76 5.06 -4.26 12.15
N VAL A 77 5.92 -3.77 11.24
CA VAL A 77 6.11 -2.34 10.95
C VAL A 77 5.40 -1.89 9.67
N LEU A 78 4.69 -2.79 8.98
CA LEU A 78 4.11 -2.50 7.66
C LEU A 78 3.06 -1.39 7.73
N ALA A 79 2.19 -1.39 8.76
CA ALA A 79 1.20 -0.33 8.93
C ALA A 79 1.86 1.05 9.12
N ASP A 80 2.92 1.13 9.92
CA ASP A 80 3.67 2.37 10.12
C ASP A 80 4.32 2.85 8.82
N LYS A 81 4.89 1.92 8.02
CA LYS A 81 5.48 2.24 6.72
C LYS A 81 4.45 2.73 5.72
N ILE A 82 3.27 2.11 5.66
CA ILE A 82 2.16 2.59 4.83
C ILE A 82 1.75 4.00 5.28
N GLN A 83 1.63 4.26 6.58
CA GLN A 83 1.28 5.58 7.10
C GLN A 83 2.32 6.65 6.75
N GLU A 84 3.61 6.33 6.86
CA GLU A 84 4.71 7.21 6.44
C GLU A 84 4.60 7.54 4.94
N THR A 85 4.35 6.54 4.10
CA THR A 85 4.16 6.74 2.65
C THR A 85 2.94 7.63 2.35
N ILE A 86 1.81 7.40 3.02
CA ILE A 86 0.62 8.27 2.88
C ILE A 86 0.97 9.72 3.21
N TYR A 87 1.62 9.96 4.36
CA TYR A 87 2.00 11.31 4.76
C TYR A 87 3.00 11.97 3.82
N LYS A 88 3.91 11.20 3.22
CA LYS A 88 4.88 11.74 2.25
C LYS A 88 4.21 12.31 0.99
N TYR A 89 3.12 11.70 0.52
CA TYR A 89 2.48 12.08 -0.75
C TYR A 89 1.17 12.85 -0.61
N ARG A 90 0.56 12.86 0.58
CA ARG A 90 -0.78 13.43 0.79
C ARG A 90 -0.86 14.57 1.79
N ARG A 91 0.23 14.87 2.51
CA ARG A 91 0.32 15.99 3.46
C ARG A 91 1.06 17.19 2.85
#